data_AF-A0A424MUN7-F1
#
_entry.id   AF-A0A424MUN7-F1
#
_cell.length_a   1.000
_cell.length_b   1.000
_cell.length_c   1.000
_cell.angle_alpha   90.00
_cell.angle_beta   90.00
_cell.angle_gamma   90.00
#
_symmetry.space_group_name_H-M   'P 1'
#
loop_
_entity.id
_entity.type
_entity.pdbx_description
1 polymer ?
#
loop_
_entity_poly.entity_id
_entity_poly.type
_entity_poly.pdbx_seq_one_letter_code
_entity_poly.pdbx_strand_id
1 'polypeptide(L)'
;MALVAALAISLGIPGIHFFFAYNYHDTVLKAQTSILAQPLQRMINLNPMIWTFDSEAIQDLLSRGIADHKVEVRRVKQLNGKLIESSPGLVSELAWPTITVRQQLMDQEQPVAELEVIYSLDSALSITKLVALMSTTAGFAIFWFLSQFPLRMLEKSWRRINYLASYDALTGLPNRPTFLEQLSRVIEDVECPSQTVIIHCIDLDHFKAVNDTLGHAAGDTLLRQAAERMRDCIRKGDTLARMGGDEFALIQTNEATPKDAATLAARLIATLSEPFELEGKTTFIGASIGMAIHSQNNPVAPDQLLKNADMAIYKSKSVRRGIYHFFHEDLDQELRARKQLESDLIVALREEQFVLHYQPQIDPSCGQMLGVEALLRWHHPERGLIPSNVFVSIAETMPLMSPLTRWIFRTACAAGKRWPELKIAVNVPPTMFERDDMVEMVNSALA
;
A
#
# COMPACT_ATOMS: atom_id res chain seq x y z
N MET A 1 -13.10 -7.67 25.40
CA MET A 1 -12.08 -6.78 26.03
C MET A 1 -12.70 -5.67 26.88
N ALA A 2 -13.57 -4.79 26.34
CA ALA A 2 -14.15 -3.68 27.10
C ALA A 2 -14.93 -4.09 28.37
N LEU A 3 -15.72 -5.18 28.30
CA LEU A 3 -16.45 -5.71 29.47
C LEU A 3 -15.52 -6.19 30.59
N VAL A 4 -14.43 -6.87 30.23
CA VAL A 4 -13.45 -7.41 31.19
C VAL A 4 -12.71 -6.27 31.90
N ALA A 5 -12.33 -5.22 31.16
CA ALA A 5 -11.71 -4.03 31.73
C ALA A 5 -12.65 -3.29 32.68
N ALA A 6 -13.93 -3.13 32.30
CA ALA A 6 -14.93 -2.49 33.16
C ALA A 6 -15.19 -3.27 34.45
N LEU A 7 -15.27 -4.61 34.37
CA LEU A 7 -15.44 -5.49 35.53
C LEU A 7 -14.21 -5.45 36.46
N ALA A 8 -13.00 -5.43 35.90
CA ALA A 8 -11.76 -5.34 36.68
C ALA A 8 -11.68 -4.03 37.48
N ILE A 9 -12.10 -2.91 36.91
CA ILE A 9 -12.13 -1.60 37.59
C ILE A 9 -13.21 -1.58 38.67
N SER A 10 -14.43 -2.04 38.33
CA SER A 10 -15.59 -1.99 39.24
C SER A 10 -15.41 -2.87 40.47
N LEU A 11 -14.85 -4.08 40.33
CA LEU A 11 -14.68 -5.04 41.43
C LEU A 11 -13.28 -4.99 42.07
N GLY A 12 -12.23 -4.73 41.29
CA GLY A 12 -10.85 -4.79 41.77
C GLY A 12 -10.49 -3.65 42.71
N ILE A 13 -10.84 -2.40 42.35
CA ILE A 13 -10.46 -1.22 43.15
C ILE A 13 -11.07 -1.24 44.56
N PRO A 14 -12.37 -1.54 44.75
CA PRO A 14 -12.95 -1.60 46.10
C PRO A 14 -12.40 -2.77 46.92
N GLY A 15 -12.15 -3.93 46.29
CA GLY A 15 -11.55 -5.09 46.95
C GLY A 15 -10.15 -4.79 47.48
N ILE A 16 -9.30 -4.15 46.66
CA ILE A 16 -7.96 -3.72 47.06
C ILE A 16 -8.03 -2.70 48.20
N HIS A 17 -8.92 -1.71 48.11
CA HIS A 17 -9.10 -0.70 49.16
C HIS A 17 -9.47 -1.34 50.51
N PHE A 18 -10.48 -2.22 50.52
CA PHE A 18 -10.91 -2.89 51.76
C PHE A 18 -9.81 -3.77 52.34
N PHE A 19 -9.05 -4.48 51.50
CA PHE A 19 -7.92 -5.30 51.93
C PHE A 19 -6.85 -4.47 52.65
N PHE A 20 -6.47 -3.32 52.09
CA PHE A 20 -5.52 -2.41 52.74
C PHE A 20 -6.07 -1.80 54.04
N ALA A 21 -7.34 -1.40 54.04
CA ALA A 21 -7.99 -0.88 55.25
C ALA A 21 -8.03 -1.92 56.38
N TYR A 22 -8.38 -3.17 56.06
CA TYR A 22 -8.35 -4.29 57.00
C TYR A 22 -6.94 -4.49 57.59
N ASN A 23 -5.91 -4.58 56.75
CA ASN A 23 -4.54 -4.83 57.19
C ASN A 23 -3.99 -3.68 58.05
N TYR A 24 -4.35 -2.43 57.71
CA TYR A 24 -3.99 -1.25 58.50
C TYR A 24 -4.59 -1.34 59.90
N HIS A 25 -5.91 -1.57 60.00
CA HIS A 25 -6.59 -1.67 61.29
C HIS A 25 -6.12 -2.86 62.12
N ASP A 26 -5.93 -4.05 61.52
CA ASP A 26 -5.38 -5.23 62.21
C ASP A 26 -4.00 -4.94 62.81
N THR A 27 -3.12 -4.28 62.06
CA THR A 27 -1.76 -3.94 62.52
C THR A 27 -1.79 -2.93 63.66
N VAL A 28 -2.59 -1.87 63.52
CA VAL A 28 -2.75 -0.85 64.57
C VAL A 28 -3.36 -1.46 65.84
N LEU A 29 -4.39 -2.28 65.71
CA LEU A 29 -5.04 -2.95 66.84
C LEU A 29 -4.10 -3.91 67.57
N LYS A 30 -3.25 -4.67 66.85
CA LYS A 30 -2.21 -5.51 67.47
C LYS A 30 -1.23 -4.70 68.30
N ALA A 31 -0.73 -3.58 67.76
CA ALA A 31 0.18 -2.69 68.49
C ALA A 31 -0.51 -2.08 69.72
N GLN A 32 -1.74 -1.59 69.56
CA GLN A 32 -2.53 -0.99 70.63
C GLN A 32 -2.87 -2.01 71.74
N THR A 33 -3.27 -3.23 71.37
CA THR A 33 -3.57 -4.31 72.32
C THR A 33 -2.32 -4.69 73.13
N SER A 34 -1.15 -4.75 72.49
CA SER A 34 0.12 -5.02 73.18
C SER A 34 0.47 -3.93 74.20
N ILE A 35 0.27 -2.65 73.85
CA ILE A 35 0.48 -1.51 74.76
C ILE A 35 -0.49 -1.56 75.94
N LEU A 36 -1.78 -1.80 75.67
CA LEU A 36 -2.84 -1.90 76.69
C LEU A 36 -2.68 -3.10 77.62
N ALA A 37 -2.03 -4.17 77.16
CA ALA A 37 -1.72 -5.30 78.00
C ALA A 37 -0.64 -4.98 79.05
N GLN A 38 0.26 -4.01 78.84
CA GLN A 38 1.36 -3.74 79.77
C GLN A 38 0.90 -3.32 81.19
N PRO A 39 -0.05 -2.37 81.37
CA PRO A 39 -0.57 -2.05 82.70
C PRO A 39 -1.27 -3.23 83.37
N LEU A 40 -2.06 -4.02 82.62
CA LEU A 40 -2.72 -5.23 83.12
C LEU A 40 -1.70 -6.28 83.56
N GLN A 41 -0.65 -6.47 82.77
CA GLN A 41 0.46 -7.37 83.06
C GLN A 41 1.22 -6.95 84.32
N ARG A 42 1.45 -5.65 84.53
CA ARG A 42 2.04 -5.12 85.77
C ARG A 42 1.14 -5.40 86.98
N MET A 43 -0.17 -5.22 86.83
CA MET A 43 -1.14 -5.47 87.90
C MET A 43 -1.18 -6.94 88.31
N ILE A 44 -1.15 -7.85 87.33
CA ILE A 44 -1.06 -9.30 87.58
C ILE A 44 0.22 -9.65 88.33
N ASN A 45 1.37 -9.14 87.86
CA ASN A 45 2.67 -9.44 88.49
C ASN A 45 2.78 -8.91 89.93
N LEU A 46 2.12 -7.80 90.25
CA LEU A 46 2.13 -7.22 91.59
C LEU A 46 1.23 -7.99 92.56
N ASN A 47 0.07 -8.46 92.10
CA ASN A 47 -0.93 -9.12 92.95
C ASN A 47 -1.60 -10.33 92.25
N PRO A 48 -0.88 -11.45 92.03
CA PRO A 48 -1.36 -12.56 91.20
C PRO A 48 -2.65 -13.22 91.69
N MET A 49 -2.88 -13.22 93.01
CA MET A 49 -4.02 -13.91 93.64
C MET A 49 -5.29 -13.06 93.71
N ILE A 50 -5.19 -11.72 93.59
CA ILE A 50 -6.31 -10.81 93.86
C ILE A 50 -6.61 -9.80 92.76
N TRP A 51 -5.80 -9.72 91.69
CA TRP A 51 -5.99 -8.73 90.62
C TRP A 51 -7.37 -8.80 89.94
N THR A 52 -8.02 -9.96 89.95
CA THR A 52 -9.36 -10.17 89.37
C THR A 52 -10.49 -9.55 90.18
N PHE A 53 -10.24 -9.17 91.45
CA PHE A 53 -11.24 -8.53 92.32
C PHE A 53 -11.22 -7.00 92.22
N ASP A 54 -10.21 -6.42 91.57
CA ASP A 54 -10.10 -4.97 91.35
C ASP A 54 -10.79 -4.56 90.03
N SER A 55 -12.12 -4.75 90.00
CA SER A 55 -12.94 -4.51 88.81
C SER A 55 -12.90 -3.04 88.36
N GLU A 56 -12.87 -2.09 89.29
CA GLU A 56 -12.81 -0.66 88.98
C GLU A 56 -11.48 -0.28 88.31
N ALA A 57 -10.34 -0.81 88.77
CA ALA A 57 -9.05 -0.55 88.14
C ALA A 57 -8.93 -1.20 86.75
N ILE A 58 -9.44 -2.43 86.58
CA ILE A 58 -9.47 -3.09 85.27
C ILE A 58 -10.36 -2.31 84.31
N GLN A 59 -11.56 -1.92 84.73
CA GLN A 59 -12.51 -1.18 83.91
C GLN A 59 -11.94 0.19 83.50
N ASP A 60 -11.30 0.92 84.42
CA ASP A 60 -10.63 2.19 84.09
C ASP A 60 -9.52 1.97 83.04
N LEU A 61 -8.64 0.98 83.23
CA LEU A 61 -7.61 0.63 82.26
C LEU A 61 -8.17 0.25 80.88
N LEU A 62 -9.28 -0.50 80.85
CA LEU A 62 -9.96 -0.86 79.60
C LEU A 62 -10.63 0.34 78.93
N SER A 63 -11.16 1.28 79.69
CA SER A 63 -11.88 2.46 79.18
C SER A 63 -10.94 3.57 78.68
N ARG A 64 -9.70 3.62 79.19
CA ARG A 64 -8.72 4.64 78.82
C ARG A 64 -8.45 4.67 77.31
N GLY A 65 -8.59 5.85 76.71
CA GLY A 65 -8.28 6.10 75.31
C GLY A 65 -9.26 5.47 74.31
N ILE A 66 -10.43 4.98 74.73
CA ILE A 66 -11.52 4.67 73.81
C ILE A 66 -12.21 6.00 73.44
N ALA A 67 -12.14 6.36 72.16
CA ALA A 67 -12.79 7.58 71.66
C ALA A 67 -14.31 7.39 71.45
N ASP A 68 -14.73 6.18 71.04
CA ASP A 68 -16.14 5.81 70.85
C ASP A 68 -16.37 4.33 71.16
N HIS A 69 -17.18 4.06 72.20
CA HIS A 69 -17.54 2.72 72.65
C HIS A 69 -18.45 1.96 71.66
N LYS A 70 -18.95 2.63 70.60
CA LYS A 70 -19.68 2.00 69.50
C LYS A 70 -18.78 1.45 68.39
N VAL A 71 -17.48 1.72 68.45
CA VAL A 71 -16.49 1.31 67.45
C VAL A 71 -15.51 0.29 68.03
N GLU A 72 -15.22 0.37 69.32
CA GLU A 72 -14.26 -0.50 69.99
C GLU A 72 -14.79 -0.97 71.35
N VAL A 73 -14.76 -2.29 71.59
CA VAL A 73 -15.04 -2.89 72.90
C VAL A 73 -13.85 -3.75 73.32
N ARG A 74 -13.39 -3.55 74.55
CA ARG A 74 -12.28 -4.30 75.14
C ARG A 74 -12.77 -5.18 76.28
N ARG A 75 -12.25 -6.39 76.39
CA ARG A 75 -12.68 -7.37 77.39
C ARG A 75 -11.49 -8.13 77.93
N VAL A 76 -11.46 -8.38 79.23
CA VAL A 76 -10.54 -9.33 79.84
C VAL A 76 -11.33 -10.58 80.18
N LYS A 77 -10.89 -11.73 79.68
CA LYS A 77 -11.50 -13.03 79.96
C LYS A 77 -10.50 -13.95 80.63
N GLN A 78 -10.99 -14.83 81.49
CA GLN A 78 -10.21 -15.98 81.93
C GLN A 78 -10.02 -16.95 80.75
N LEU A 79 -9.02 -17.83 80.86
CA LEU A 79 -8.76 -18.88 79.86
C LEU A 79 -9.93 -19.85 79.63
N ASN A 80 -10.84 -19.97 80.61
CA ASN A 80 -12.08 -20.75 80.49
C ASN A 80 -13.21 -19.99 79.74
N GLY A 81 -12.95 -18.78 79.26
CA GLY A 81 -13.91 -17.92 78.54
C GLY A 81 -14.80 -17.06 79.44
N LYS A 82 -14.71 -17.18 80.78
CA LYS A 82 -15.47 -16.35 81.72
C LYS A 82 -15.00 -14.90 81.62
N LEU A 83 -15.95 -13.98 81.41
CA LEU A 83 -15.68 -12.55 81.42
C LEU A 83 -15.26 -12.11 82.83
N ILE A 84 -14.10 -11.46 82.94
CA ILE A 84 -13.67 -10.79 84.16
C ILE A 84 -14.27 -9.39 84.15
N GLU A 85 -13.90 -8.58 83.15
CA GLU A 85 -14.39 -7.21 83.00
C GLU A 85 -14.40 -6.77 81.53
N SER A 86 -15.15 -5.70 81.23
CA SER A 86 -15.22 -5.09 79.91
C SER A 86 -15.27 -3.57 79.95
N SER A 87 -14.78 -2.91 78.90
CA SER A 87 -15.02 -1.49 78.69
C SER A 87 -16.53 -1.20 78.60
N PRO A 88 -16.97 0.05 78.90
CA PRO A 88 -18.33 0.50 78.59
C PRO A 88 -18.64 0.20 77.12
N GLY A 89 -19.79 -0.42 76.83
CA GLY A 89 -20.19 -0.82 75.48
C GLY A 89 -20.48 -2.31 75.32
N LEU A 90 -21.49 -2.63 74.52
CA LEU A 90 -21.90 -4.00 74.22
C LEU A 90 -21.32 -4.43 72.86
N VAL A 91 -20.68 -5.60 72.82
CA VAL A 91 -20.21 -6.18 71.54
C VAL A 91 -21.35 -6.37 70.54
N SER A 92 -22.59 -6.60 71.01
CA SER A 92 -23.77 -6.68 70.15
C SER A 92 -24.16 -5.37 69.48
N GLU A 93 -23.63 -4.22 69.93
CA GLU A 93 -23.86 -2.91 69.34
C GLU A 93 -22.80 -2.54 68.29
N LEU A 94 -21.72 -3.33 68.16
CA LEU A 94 -20.70 -3.11 67.14
C LEU A 94 -21.23 -3.51 65.76
N ALA A 95 -21.11 -2.59 64.80
CA ALA A 95 -21.48 -2.86 63.41
C ALA A 95 -20.51 -3.86 62.76
N TRP A 96 -21.06 -4.79 61.96
CA TRP A 96 -20.27 -5.75 61.18
C TRP A 96 -19.68 -5.07 59.93
N PRO A 97 -18.43 -5.38 59.52
CA PRO A 97 -17.55 -6.45 60.00
C PRO A 97 -16.69 -6.03 61.20
N THR A 98 -16.35 -6.98 62.07
CA THR A 98 -15.51 -6.74 63.25
C THR A 98 -14.19 -7.51 63.17
N ILE A 99 -13.09 -6.91 63.62
CA ILE A 99 -11.82 -7.61 63.88
C ILE A 99 -11.69 -7.84 65.37
N THR A 100 -11.24 -9.02 65.76
CA THR A 100 -10.90 -9.34 67.15
C THR A 100 -9.42 -9.64 67.24
N VAL A 101 -8.70 -8.83 68.03
CA VAL A 101 -7.31 -9.07 68.38
C VAL A 101 -7.25 -9.55 69.82
N ARG A 102 -6.40 -10.54 70.07
CA ARG A 102 -6.25 -11.15 71.39
C ARG A 102 -4.81 -11.10 71.86
N GLN A 103 -4.62 -10.84 73.15
CA GLN A 103 -3.31 -10.84 73.80
C GLN A 103 -3.39 -11.59 75.12
N GLN A 104 -2.55 -12.60 75.28
CA GLN A 104 -2.45 -13.35 76.53
C GLN A 104 -1.77 -12.51 77.61
N LEU A 105 -2.34 -12.57 78.81
CA LEU A 105 -1.80 -12.02 80.04
C LEU A 105 -1.20 -13.16 80.85
N MET A 106 0.03 -12.99 81.32
CA MET A 106 0.82 -14.05 81.94
C MET A 106 0.98 -13.83 83.46
N ASP A 107 1.24 -14.88 84.20
CA ASP A 107 1.80 -14.83 85.56
C ASP A 107 2.97 -15.81 85.61
N GLN A 108 4.19 -15.32 85.84
CA GLN A 108 5.42 -16.14 85.86
C GLN A 108 5.49 -17.18 84.72
N GLU A 109 5.25 -16.71 83.49
CA GLU A 109 5.22 -17.50 82.24
C GLU A 109 4.00 -18.41 82.01
N GLN A 110 3.03 -18.45 82.92
CA GLN A 110 1.76 -19.14 82.71
C GLN A 110 0.65 -18.18 82.25
N PRO A 111 -0.11 -18.49 81.19
CA PRO A 111 -1.24 -17.65 80.79
C PRO A 111 -2.33 -17.74 81.86
N VAL A 112 -2.85 -16.59 82.30
CA VAL A 112 -3.90 -16.51 83.33
C VAL A 112 -5.20 -15.90 82.81
N ALA A 113 -5.08 -15.02 81.81
CA ALA A 113 -6.21 -14.34 81.19
C ALA A 113 -5.87 -13.91 79.76
N GLU A 114 -6.86 -13.44 79.03
CA GLU A 114 -6.73 -12.93 77.68
C GLU A 114 -7.45 -11.58 77.55
N LEU A 115 -6.74 -10.60 77.03
CA LEU A 115 -7.29 -9.31 76.61
C LEU A 115 -7.79 -9.46 75.16
N GLU A 116 -9.09 -9.30 74.97
CA GLU A 116 -9.73 -9.22 73.66
C GLU A 116 -10.07 -7.75 73.34
N VAL A 117 -9.60 -7.26 72.20
CA VAL A 117 -10.00 -5.96 71.63
C VAL A 117 -10.80 -6.24 70.36
N ILE A 118 -12.07 -5.82 70.36
CA ILE A 118 -13.00 -6.03 69.26
C ILE A 118 -13.28 -4.67 68.64
N TYR A 119 -12.99 -4.52 67.36
CA TYR A 119 -13.12 -3.26 66.63
C TYR A 119 -14.02 -3.40 65.41
N SER A 120 -14.91 -2.44 65.19
CA SER A 120 -15.80 -2.39 64.02
C SER A 120 -15.11 -1.73 62.82
N LEU A 121 -15.10 -2.44 61.70
CA LEU A 121 -14.65 -1.95 60.39
C LEU A 121 -15.77 -1.28 59.59
N ASP A 122 -16.90 -0.92 60.19
CA ASP A 122 -18.02 -0.30 59.47
C ASP A 122 -17.60 1.03 58.80
N SER A 123 -16.68 1.77 59.41
CA SER A 123 -16.07 2.97 58.81
C SER A 123 -15.30 2.65 57.52
N ALA A 124 -14.44 1.62 57.56
CA ALA A 124 -13.69 1.13 56.41
C ALA A 124 -14.62 0.55 55.32
N LEU A 125 -15.69 -0.14 55.72
CA LEU A 125 -16.70 -0.68 54.81
C LEU A 125 -17.49 0.44 54.13
N SER A 126 -17.87 1.49 54.87
CA SER A 126 -18.61 2.63 54.34
C SER A 126 -17.80 3.42 53.31
N ILE A 127 -16.51 3.65 53.55
CA ILE A 127 -15.61 4.26 52.54
C ILE A 127 -15.47 3.33 51.33
N THR A 128 -15.33 2.02 51.55
CA THR A 128 -15.23 1.04 50.45
C THR A 128 -16.50 1.03 49.59
N LYS A 129 -17.69 1.17 50.17
CA LYS A 129 -18.96 1.30 49.41
C LYS A 129 -18.94 2.53 48.49
N LEU A 130 -18.39 3.66 48.96
CA LEU A 130 -18.25 4.87 48.14
C LEU A 130 -17.25 4.66 46.99
N VAL A 131 -16.11 4.04 47.27
CA VAL A 131 -15.12 3.66 46.25
C VAL A 131 -15.74 2.74 45.20
N ALA A 132 -16.57 1.78 45.61
CA ALA A 132 -17.30 0.89 44.69
C ALA A 132 -18.29 1.63 43.78
N LEU A 133 -18.99 2.64 44.30
CA LEU A 133 -19.89 3.45 43.49
C LEU A 133 -19.10 4.25 42.43
N MET A 134 -17.99 4.87 42.83
CA MET A 134 -17.14 5.64 41.92
C MET A 134 -16.45 4.76 40.86
N SER A 135 -15.92 3.60 41.25
CA SER A 135 -15.26 2.68 40.31
C SER A 135 -16.25 2.07 39.32
N THR A 136 -17.48 1.77 39.76
CA THR A 136 -18.52 1.21 38.90
C THR A 136 -19.05 2.23 37.90
N THR A 137 -19.24 3.49 38.32
CA THR A 137 -19.64 4.58 37.40
C THR A 137 -18.57 4.87 36.36
N ALA A 138 -17.30 4.91 36.75
CA ALA A 138 -16.17 5.04 35.83
C ALA A 138 -16.07 3.85 34.86
N GLY A 139 -16.19 2.62 35.36
CA GLY A 139 -16.20 1.41 34.54
C GLY A 139 -17.34 1.40 33.51
N PHE A 140 -18.54 1.83 33.90
CA PHE A 140 -19.67 1.97 32.99
C PHE A 140 -19.44 3.05 31.92
N ALA A 141 -18.89 4.21 32.30
CA ALA A 141 -18.56 5.27 31.34
C ALA A 141 -17.54 4.81 30.30
N ILE A 142 -16.49 4.09 30.73
CA ILE A 142 -15.48 3.50 29.84
C ILE A 142 -16.12 2.45 28.93
N PHE A 143 -16.95 1.56 29.46
CA PHE A 143 -17.67 0.56 28.66
C PHE A 143 -18.59 1.21 27.63
N TRP A 144 -19.38 2.21 28.04
CA TRP A 144 -20.29 2.94 27.16
C TRP A 144 -19.52 3.68 26.06
N PHE A 145 -18.42 4.34 26.40
CA PHE A 145 -17.56 5.01 25.42
C PHE A 145 -16.96 4.01 24.41
N LEU A 146 -16.35 2.92 24.88
CA LEU A 146 -15.74 1.90 24.03
C LEU A 146 -16.76 1.12 23.19
N SER A 147 -18.02 1.04 23.61
CA SER A 147 -19.08 0.35 22.87
C SER A 147 -19.83 1.26 21.88
N GLN A 148 -19.99 2.55 22.18
CA GLN A 148 -20.70 3.50 21.34
C GLN A 148 -19.81 4.17 20.29
N PHE A 149 -18.52 4.37 20.57
CA PHE A 149 -17.56 4.92 19.59
C PHE A 149 -17.04 3.77 18.72
N PRO A 150 -17.63 3.50 17.55
CA PRO A 150 -17.33 2.27 16.86
C PRO A 150 -16.04 2.47 16.07
N LEU A 151 -15.23 1.43 16.07
CA LEU A 151 -14.21 1.12 15.06
C LEU A 151 -14.69 1.27 13.60
N ARG A 152 -15.98 1.56 13.33
CA ARG A 152 -16.55 1.91 12.03
C ARG A 152 -15.93 3.15 11.39
N MET A 153 -15.49 4.15 12.17
CA MET A 153 -14.74 5.29 11.63
C MET A 153 -13.35 4.85 11.14
N LEU A 154 -12.70 3.95 11.88
CA LEU A 154 -11.47 3.30 11.45
C LEU A 154 -11.68 2.43 10.21
N GLU A 155 -12.78 1.67 10.16
CA GLU A 155 -13.08 0.74 9.07
C GLU A 155 -13.40 1.46 7.74
N LYS A 156 -14.17 2.56 7.78
CA LYS A 156 -14.42 3.39 6.59
C LYS A 156 -13.14 4.07 6.09
N SER A 157 -12.32 4.59 6.99
CA SER A 157 -11.02 5.16 6.64
C SER A 157 -10.06 4.10 6.12
N TRP A 158 -10.02 2.89 6.70
CA TRP A 158 -9.22 1.77 6.22
C TRP A 158 -9.64 1.30 4.83
N ARG A 159 -10.95 1.16 4.57
CA ARG A 159 -11.44 0.82 3.22
C ARG A 159 -11.12 1.90 2.20
N ARG A 160 -11.19 3.18 2.58
CA ARG A 160 -10.81 4.32 1.70
C ARG A 160 -9.31 4.35 1.45
N ILE A 161 -8.49 4.09 2.48
CA ILE A 161 -7.02 4.02 2.38
C ILE A 161 -6.61 2.83 1.50
N ASN A 162 -7.17 1.64 1.70
CA ASN A 162 -6.91 0.49 0.84
C ASN A 162 -7.38 0.73 -0.60
N TYR A 163 -8.55 1.33 -0.80
CA TYR A 163 -9.03 1.65 -2.15
C TYR A 163 -8.09 2.64 -2.87
N LEU A 164 -7.62 3.69 -2.19
CA LEU A 164 -6.66 4.64 -2.76
C LEU A 164 -5.25 4.04 -2.92
N ALA A 165 -4.88 3.07 -2.08
CA ALA A 165 -3.62 2.36 -2.19
C ALA A 165 -3.63 1.32 -3.32
N SER A 166 -4.81 0.87 -3.78
CA SER A 166 -4.95 -0.20 -4.77
C SER A 166 -5.53 0.21 -6.12
N TYR A 167 -6.23 1.33 -6.21
CA TYR A 167 -6.92 1.76 -7.43
C TYR A 167 -6.53 3.19 -7.85
N ASP A 168 -6.48 3.41 -9.16
CA ASP A 168 -6.34 4.73 -9.77
C ASP A 168 -7.63 5.54 -9.59
N ALA A 169 -7.53 6.73 -9.00
CA ALA A 169 -8.69 7.55 -8.67
C ALA A 169 -9.42 8.10 -9.91
N LEU A 170 -8.74 8.20 -11.06
CA LEU A 170 -9.31 8.76 -12.29
C LEU A 170 -10.16 7.74 -13.04
N THR A 171 -9.62 6.54 -13.24
CA THR A 171 -10.21 5.48 -14.07
C THR A 171 -10.92 4.38 -13.28
N GLY A 172 -10.67 4.30 -11.97
CA GLY A 172 -11.16 3.23 -11.10
C GLY A 172 -10.54 1.86 -11.40
N LEU A 173 -9.50 1.79 -12.24
CA LEU A 173 -8.73 0.58 -12.49
C LEU A 173 -7.73 0.33 -11.36
N PRO A 174 -7.28 -0.92 -11.14
CA PRO A 174 -6.09 -1.21 -10.36
C PRO A 174 -4.92 -0.28 -10.73
N ASN A 175 -4.18 0.16 -9.72
CA ASN A 175 -2.96 0.94 -9.91
C ASN A 175 -1.75 0.01 -10.10
N ARG A 176 -0.60 0.61 -10.43
CA ARG A 176 0.66 -0.11 -10.66
C ARG A 176 1.05 -1.09 -9.53
N PRO A 177 1.06 -0.72 -8.24
CA PRO A 177 1.34 -1.67 -7.16
C PRO A 177 0.41 -2.90 -7.15
N THR A 178 -0.90 -2.67 -7.30
CA THR A 178 -1.88 -3.77 -7.31
C THR A 178 -1.75 -4.66 -8.54
N PHE A 179 -1.45 -4.07 -9.70
CA PHE A 179 -1.15 -4.83 -10.91
C PHE A 179 0.07 -5.75 -10.72
N LEU A 180 1.16 -5.24 -10.15
CA LEU A 180 2.37 -6.03 -9.90
C LEU A 180 2.11 -7.18 -8.92
N GLU A 181 1.37 -6.92 -7.85
CA GLU A 181 0.99 -7.97 -6.90
C GLU A 181 0.14 -9.05 -7.56
N GLN A 182 -0.82 -8.66 -8.41
CA GLN A 182 -1.63 -9.62 -9.17
C GLN A 182 -0.80 -10.39 -10.19
N LEU A 183 0.14 -9.73 -10.87
CA LEU A 183 1.03 -10.39 -11.84
C LEU A 183 1.91 -11.44 -11.17
N SER A 184 2.51 -11.12 -10.02
CA SER A 184 3.30 -12.09 -9.26
C SER A 184 2.48 -13.32 -8.86
N ARG A 185 1.27 -13.11 -8.34
CA ARG A 185 0.37 -14.23 -7.96
C ARG A 185 0.01 -15.11 -9.15
N VAL A 186 -0.39 -14.51 -10.26
CA VAL A 186 -0.78 -15.27 -11.46
C VAL A 186 0.41 -16.02 -12.05
N ILE A 187 1.63 -15.47 -12.00
CA ILE A 187 2.84 -16.16 -12.42
C ILE A 187 3.15 -17.35 -11.49
N GLU A 188 2.99 -17.20 -10.18
CA GLU A 188 3.16 -18.28 -9.21
C GLU A 188 2.12 -19.41 -9.40
N ASP A 189 0.91 -19.08 -9.84
CA ASP A 189 -0.18 -20.03 -10.11
C ASP A 189 0.00 -20.83 -11.43
N VAL A 190 1.06 -20.59 -12.21
CA VAL A 190 1.36 -21.35 -13.44
C VAL A 190 1.98 -22.70 -13.08
N GLU A 191 1.14 -23.74 -13.01
CA GLU A 191 1.56 -25.09 -12.64
C GLU A 191 1.81 -26.00 -13.85
N CYS A 192 1.08 -25.79 -14.96
CA CYS A 192 1.10 -26.66 -16.14
C CYS A 192 1.76 -26.01 -17.37
N PRO A 193 2.40 -26.78 -18.28
CA PRO A 193 3.04 -26.23 -19.49
C PRO A 193 2.06 -25.57 -20.48
N SER A 194 0.78 -25.93 -20.42
CA SER A 194 -0.29 -25.34 -21.25
C SER A 194 -0.76 -23.98 -20.73
N GLN A 195 -0.44 -23.63 -19.48
CA GLN A 195 -0.79 -22.36 -18.88
C GLN A 195 0.29 -21.32 -19.22
N THR A 196 -0.18 -20.15 -19.62
CA THR A 196 0.64 -19.02 -20.02
C THR A 196 0.05 -17.76 -19.40
N VAL A 197 0.94 -16.81 -19.11
CA VAL A 197 0.57 -15.47 -18.69
C VAL A 197 1.11 -14.52 -19.74
N ILE A 198 0.21 -13.79 -20.39
CA ILE A 198 0.58 -12.82 -21.41
C ILE A 198 0.24 -11.44 -20.87
N ILE A 199 1.23 -10.56 -20.79
CA ILE A 199 0.99 -9.16 -20.46
C ILE A 199 0.90 -8.35 -21.74
N HIS A 200 0.04 -7.34 -21.73
CA HIS A 200 -0.05 -6.32 -22.77
C HIS A 200 0.18 -4.97 -22.09
N CYS A 201 1.31 -4.33 -22.37
CA CYS A 201 1.50 -2.92 -22.06
C CYS A 201 0.90 -2.10 -23.22
N ILE A 202 0.10 -1.09 -22.89
CA ILE A 202 -0.68 -0.30 -23.85
C ILE A 202 -0.37 1.17 -23.61
N ASP A 203 0.02 1.88 -24.66
CA ASP A 203 0.32 3.31 -24.63
C ASP A 203 -0.59 4.04 -25.61
N LEU A 204 -1.27 5.09 -25.14
CA LEU A 204 -2.18 5.88 -25.98
C LEU A 204 -1.38 6.86 -26.86
N ASP A 205 -1.46 6.66 -28.16
CA ASP A 205 -0.73 7.48 -29.12
C ASP A 205 -1.28 8.91 -29.16
N HIS A 206 -0.37 9.89 -29.10
CA HIS A 206 -0.67 11.33 -29.20
C HIS A 206 -1.48 11.89 -28.03
N PHE A 207 -1.58 11.20 -26.90
CA PHE A 207 -2.28 11.70 -25.70
C PHE A 207 -1.78 13.09 -25.25
N LYS A 208 -0.46 13.32 -25.27
CA LYS A 208 0.11 14.63 -24.96
C LYS A 208 -0.44 15.76 -25.85
N ALA A 209 -0.60 15.51 -27.16
CA ALA A 209 -1.13 16.50 -28.09
C ALA A 209 -2.59 16.87 -27.76
N VAL A 210 -3.37 15.91 -27.26
CA VAL A 210 -4.74 16.16 -26.76
C VAL A 210 -4.70 17.09 -25.54
N ASN A 211 -3.83 16.82 -24.56
CA ASN A 211 -3.66 17.70 -23.40
C ASN A 211 -3.23 19.11 -23.80
N ASP A 212 -2.27 19.22 -24.71
CA ASP A 212 -1.72 20.51 -25.15
C ASP A 212 -2.74 21.33 -25.94
N THR A 213 -3.66 20.68 -26.68
CA THR A 213 -4.64 21.33 -27.56
C THR A 213 -5.99 21.58 -26.89
N LEU A 214 -6.48 20.63 -26.09
CA LEU A 214 -7.83 20.63 -25.49
C LEU A 214 -7.81 20.78 -23.96
N GLY A 215 -6.64 20.73 -23.33
CA GLY A 215 -6.46 20.86 -21.89
C GLY A 215 -6.57 19.53 -21.13
N HIS A 216 -6.11 19.54 -19.88
CA HIS A 216 -6.04 18.35 -19.03
C HIS A 216 -7.41 17.73 -18.71
N ALA A 217 -8.49 18.51 -18.64
CA ALA A 217 -9.84 17.98 -18.40
C ALA A 217 -10.32 17.07 -19.54
N ALA A 218 -9.99 17.43 -20.79
CA ALA A 218 -10.26 16.61 -21.96
C ALA A 218 -9.41 15.32 -21.94
N GLY A 219 -8.13 15.42 -21.56
CA GLY A 219 -7.27 14.26 -21.37
C GLY A 219 -7.77 13.30 -20.29
N ASP A 220 -8.23 13.82 -19.16
CA ASP A 220 -8.84 13.01 -18.10
C ASP A 220 -10.10 12.28 -18.58
N THR A 221 -10.92 12.95 -19.39
CA THR A 221 -12.11 12.35 -20.00
C THR A 221 -11.75 11.26 -21.00
N LEU A 222 -10.73 11.50 -21.82
CA LEU A 222 -10.17 10.50 -22.74
C LEU A 222 -9.68 9.26 -21.99
N LEU A 223 -8.94 9.43 -20.89
CA LEU A 223 -8.45 8.31 -20.09
C LEU A 223 -9.57 7.48 -19.48
N ARG A 224 -10.66 8.12 -19.02
CA ARG A 224 -11.85 7.42 -18.51
C ARG A 224 -12.54 6.62 -19.62
N GLN A 225 -12.79 7.23 -20.78
CA GLN A 225 -13.42 6.55 -21.92
C GLN A 225 -12.54 5.39 -22.44
N ALA A 226 -11.21 5.59 -22.53
CA ALA A 226 -10.29 4.54 -22.94
C ALA A 226 -10.30 3.35 -21.95
N ALA A 227 -10.29 3.63 -20.65
CA ALA A 227 -10.39 2.60 -19.61
C ALA A 227 -11.69 1.79 -19.69
N GLU A 228 -12.81 2.46 -20.00
CA GLU A 228 -14.12 1.81 -20.19
C GLU A 228 -14.13 0.92 -21.44
N ARG A 229 -13.71 1.45 -22.59
CA ARG A 229 -13.60 0.69 -23.84
C ARG A 229 -12.71 -0.55 -23.72
N MET A 230 -11.56 -0.42 -23.04
CA MET A 230 -10.67 -1.56 -22.81
C MET A 230 -11.31 -2.60 -21.87
N ARG A 231 -12.09 -2.16 -20.88
CA ARG A 231 -12.80 -3.06 -19.96
C ARG A 231 -13.84 -3.91 -20.68
N ASP A 232 -14.54 -3.34 -21.65
CA ASP A 232 -15.52 -4.05 -22.47
C ASP A 232 -14.87 -5.05 -23.45
N CYS A 233 -13.58 -4.84 -23.76
CA CYS A 233 -12.81 -5.73 -24.62
C CYS A 233 -12.23 -6.95 -23.91
N ILE A 234 -12.18 -6.99 -22.58
CA ILE A 234 -11.50 -8.06 -21.83
C ILE A 234 -12.49 -9.06 -21.24
N ARG A 235 -12.05 -10.31 -21.06
CA ARG A 235 -12.90 -11.36 -20.49
C ARG A 235 -12.83 -11.34 -18.96
N LYS A 236 -13.81 -12.01 -18.35
CA LYS A 236 -13.81 -12.28 -16.90
C LYS A 236 -12.59 -13.17 -16.55
N GLY A 237 -11.66 -12.63 -15.77
CA GLY A 237 -10.40 -13.30 -15.37
C GLY A 237 -9.14 -12.58 -15.86
N ASP A 238 -9.26 -11.70 -16.85
CA ASP A 238 -8.17 -10.79 -17.22
C ASP A 238 -8.14 -9.58 -16.27
N THR A 239 -6.97 -9.00 -16.09
CA THR A 239 -6.76 -7.86 -15.18
C THR A 239 -6.27 -6.66 -15.96
N LEU A 240 -7.09 -5.61 -16.08
CA LEU A 240 -6.70 -4.32 -16.65
C LEU A 240 -6.30 -3.34 -15.53
N ALA A 241 -5.20 -2.63 -15.69
CA ALA A 241 -4.70 -1.63 -14.75
C ALA A 241 -4.22 -0.37 -15.48
N ARG A 242 -4.15 0.75 -14.76
CA ARG A 242 -3.47 1.97 -15.21
C ARG A 242 -2.12 2.09 -14.52
N MET A 243 -1.05 2.15 -15.32
CA MET A 243 0.32 2.19 -14.82
C MET A 243 0.77 3.60 -14.44
N GLY A 244 0.20 4.60 -15.11
CA GLY A 244 0.42 6.03 -14.89
C GLY A 244 0.31 6.80 -16.20
N GLY A 245 0.00 8.10 -16.16
CA GLY A 245 -0.12 8.91 -17.39
C GLY A 245 -1.14 8.32 -18.38
N ASP A 246 -0.67 8.03 -19.58
CA ASP A 246 -1.34 7.38 -20.71
C ASP A 246 -1.04 5.88 -20.86
N GLU A 247 -0.36 5.28 -19.87
CA GLU A 247 0.04 3.88 -19.89
C GLU A 247 -0.96 2.98 -19.14
N PHE A 248 -1.35 1.89 -19.79
CA PHE A 248 -2.21 0.83 -19.26
C PHE A 248 -1.51 -0.51 -19.38
N ALA A 249 -1.88 -1.45 -18.53
CA ALA A 249 -1.38 -2.82 -18.60
C ALA A 249 -2.52 -3.83 -18.41
N LEU A 250 -2.47 -4.92 -19.16
CA LEU A 250 -3.44 -5.99 -19.11
C LEU A 250 -2.72 -7.32 -18.86
N ILE A 251 -3.19 -8.09 -17.88
CA ILE A 251 -2.80 -9.48 -17.66
C ILE A 251 -3.86 -10.36 -18.32
N GLN A 252 -3.46 -11.11 -19.35
CA GLN A 252 -4.27 -12.14 -19.98
C GLN A 252 -3.82 -13.50 -19.44
N THR A 253 -4.73 -14.18 -18.75
CA THR A 253 -4.48 -15.47 -18.07
C THR A 253 -5.19 -16.60 -18.81
N ASN A 254 -5.24 -17.83 -18.27
CA ASN A 254 -6.17 -18.89 -18.69
C ASN A 254 -5.94 -19.43 -20.13
N GLU A 255 -4.93 -20.29 -20.28
CA GLU A 255 -4.58 -21.02 -21.52
C GLU A 255 -4.46 -20.12 -22.76
N ALA A 256 -4.03 -18.87 -22.57
CA ALA A 256 -3.96 -17.89 -23.64
C ALA A 256 -2.83 -18.23 -24.61
N THR A 257 -3.15 -18.50 -25.88
CA THR A 257 -2.12 -18.70 -26.89
C THR A 257 -1.59 -17.35 -27.39
N PRO A 258 -0.38 -17.29 -27.96
CA PRO A 258 0.12 -16.07 -28.62
C PRO A 258 -0.85 -15.52 -29.68
N LYS A 259 -1.63 -16.40 -30.32
CA LYS A 259 -2.65 -16.02 -31.30
C LYS A 259 -3.86 -15.33 -30.65
N ASP A 260 -4.28 -15.80 -29.47
CA ASP A 260 -5.38 -15.18 -28.73
C ASP A 260 -4.99 -13.79 -28.24
N ALA A 261 -3.76 -13.65 -27.76
CA ALA A 261 -3.20 -12.36 -27.38
C ALA A 261 -3.09 -11.40 -28.58
N ALA A 262 -2.59 -11.86 -29.73
CA ALA A 262 -2.59 -11.05 -30.96
C ALA A 262 -4.01 -10.58 -31.35
N THR A 263 -5.00 -11.46 -31.23
CA THR A 263 -6.41 -11.15 -31.53
C THR A 263 -6.97 -10.10 -30.57
N LEU A 264 -6.67 -10.22 -29.27
CA LEU A 264 -7.07 -9.26 -28.25
C LEU A 264 -6.40 -7.89 -28.46
N ALA A 265 -5.10 -7.87 -28.75
CA ALA A 265 -4.36 -6.64 -29.03
C ALA A 265 -4.93 -5.91 -30.26
N ALA A 266 -5.20 -6.63 -31.35
CA ALA A 266 -5.84 -6.06 -32.54
C ALA A 266 -7.22 -5.46 -32.24
N ARG A 267 -8.03 -6.15 -31.42
CA ARG A 267 -9.33 -5.64 -30.98
C ARG A 267 -9.21 -4.38 -30.12
N LEU A 268 -8.28 -4.36 -29.17
CA LEU A 268 -8.02 -3.19 -28.31
C LEU A 268 -7.61 -1.99 -29.15
N ILE A 269 -6.68 -2.17 -30.10
CA ILE A 269 -6.24 -1.11 -31.02
C ILE A 269 -7.42 -0.58 -31.85
N ALA A 270 -8.23 -1.46 -32.45
CA ALA A 270 -9.39 -1.06 -33.24
C ALA A 270 -10.39 -0.25 -32.40
N THR A 271 -10.71 -0.72 -31.20
CA THR A 271 -11.67 -0.07 -30.28
C THR A 271 -11.15 1.30 -29.79
N LEU A 272 -9.85 1.40 -29.53
CA LEU A 272 -9.20 2.66 -29.15
C LEU A 272 -8.98 3.60 -30.34
N SER A 273 -9.13 3.13 -31.58
CA SER A 273 -9.06 3.97 -32.79
C SER A 273 -10.42 4.59 -33.14
N GLU A 274 -11.51 4.15 -32.50
CA GLU A 274 -12.82 4.77 -32.66
C GLU A 274 -12.83 6.21 -32.10
N PRO A 275 -13.61 7.13 -32.70
CA PRO A 275 -13.63 8.54 -32.29
C PRO A 275 -14.00 8.73 -30.82
N PHE A 276 -13.29 9.62 -30.12
CA PHE A 276 -13.62 10.07 -28.76
C PHE A 276 -14.33 11.42 -28.80
N GLU A 277 -15.45 11.52 -28.09
CA GLU A 277 -16.14 12.79 -27.91
C GLU A 277 -15.59 13.47 -26.65
N LEU A 278 -14.82 14.55 -26.86
CA LEU A 278 -14.12 15.29 -25.81
C LEU A 278 -14.53 16.77 -25.88
N GLU A 279 -15.20 17.29 -24.86
CA GLU A 279 -15.62 18.70 -24.80
C GLU A 279 -16.40 19.16 -26.05
N GLY A 280 -17.25 18.27 -26.61
CA GLY A 280 -18.03 18.53 -27.82
C GLY A 280 -17.24 18.50 -29.13
N LYS A 281 -16.01 17.97 -29.11
CA LYS A 281 -15.18 17.73 -30.30
C LYS A 281 -14.85 16.26 -30.47
N THR A 282 -14.98 15.77 -31.69
CA THR A 282 -14.54 14.44 -32.10
C THR A 282 -13.02 14.41 -32.25
N THR A 283 -12.35 13.55 -31.47
CA THR A 283 -10.88 13.39 -31.46
C THR A 283 -10.52 11.94 -31.80
N PHE A 284 -9.49 11.75 -32.62
CA PHE A 284 -8.96 10.43 -32.95
C PHE A 284 -7.60 10.24 -32.29
N ILE A 285 -7.45 9.13 -31.57
CA ILE A 285 -6.16 8.68 -31.04
C ILE A 285 -5.91 7.25 -31.50
N GLY A 286 -4.67 6.79 -31.35
CA GLY A 286 -4.31 5.39 -31.55
C GLY A 286 -3.85 4.75 -30.24
N ALA A 287 -3.48 3.49 -30.31
CA ALA A 287 -2.79 2.82 -29.22
C ALA A 287 -1.68 1.92 -29.78
N SER A 288 -0.53 1.93 -29.11
CA SER A 288 0.59 1.04 -29.41
C SER A 288 0.71 0.01 -28.29
N ILE A 289 0.77 -1.28 -28.64
CA ILE A 289 0.72 -2.39 -27.67
C ILE A 289 1.99 -3.23 -27.73
N GLY A 290 2.64 -3.43 -26.59
CA GLY A 290 3.75 -4.36 -26.44
C GLY A 290 3.32 -5.57 -25.61
N MET A 291 3.63 -6.78 -26.08
CA MET A 291 3.27 -8.01 -25.40
C MET A 291 4.49 -8.82 -24.99
N ALA A 292 4.43 -9.44 -23.82
CA ALA A 292 5.44 -10.40 -23.37
C ALA A 292 4.76 -11.62 -22.73
N ILE A 293 5.42 -12.78 -22.85
CA ILE A 293 4.86 -14.07 -22.46
C ILE A 293 5.72 -14.66 -21.35
N HIS A 294 5.04 -15.11 -20.29
CA HIS A 294 5.57 -16.04 -19.31
C HIS A 294 4.93 -17.41 -19.51
N SER A 295 5.74 -18.46 -19.45
CA SER A 295 5.28 -19.85 -19.45
C SER A 295 6.23 -20.71 -18.63
N GLN A 296 5.81 -21.90 -18.22
CA GLN A 296 6.69 -22.82 -17.48
C GLN A 296 7.97 -23.18 -18.25
N ASN A 297 7.91 -23.23 -19.59
CA ASN A 297 9.06 -23.53 -20.46
C ASN A 297 9.97 -22.31 -20.68
N ASN A 298 9.48 -21.10 -20.42
CA ASN A 298 10.24 -19.86 -20.51
C ASN A 298 9.85 -18.94 -19.34
N PRO A 299 10.38 -19.23 -18.13
CA PRO A 299 10.01 -18.49 -16.94
C PRO A 299 10.67 -17.11 -16.94
N VAL A 300 9.86 -16.07 -16.75
CA VAL A 300 10.31 -14.68 -16.69
C VAL A 300 9.76 -14.03 -15.42
N ALA A 301 10.63 -13.37 -14.64
CA ALA A 301 10.22 -12.64 -13.45
C ALA A 301 9.27 -11.47 -13.78
N PRO A 302 8.33 -11.09 -12.90
CA PRO A 302 7.33 -10.05 -13.16
C PRO A 302 7.90 -8.73 -13.70
N ASP A 303 8.96 -8.20 -13.06
CA ASP A 303 9.59 -6.94 -13.47
C ASP A 303 10.25 -7.03 -14.85
N GLN A 304 10.90 -8.17 -15.15
CA GLN A 304 11.52 -8.40 -16.44
C GLN A 304 10.47 -8.60 -17.53
N LEU A 305 9.33 -9.22 -17.21
CA LEU A 305 8.23 -9.41 -18.14
C LEU A 305 7.65 -8.06 -18.57
N LEU A 306 7.38 -7.16 -17.62
CA LEU A 306 6.96 -5.78 -17.91
C LEU A 306 7.97 -5.03 -18.78
N LYS A 307 9.26 -5.10 -18.42
CA LYS A 307 10.32 -4.48 -19.20
C LYS A 307 10.37 -5.01 -20.65
N ASN A 308 10.17 -6.31 -20.83
CA ASN A 308 10.10 -6.94 -22.15
C ASN A 308 8.92 -6.40 -22.97
N ALA A 309 7.75 -6.25 -22.36
CA ALA A 309 6.58 -5.67 -23.02
C ALA A 309 6.78 -4.18 -23.37
N ASP A 310 7.40 -3.39 -22.50
CA ASP A 310 7.73 -1.99 -22.79
C ASP A 310 8.68 -1.85 -23.99
N MET A 311 9.66 -2.76 -24.12
CA MET A 311 10.52 -2.81 -25.30
C MET A 311 9.72 -3.12 -26.58
N ALA A 312 8.70 -3.96 -26.48
CA ALA A 312 7.80 -4.25 -27.59
C ALA A 312 6.89 -3.05 -27.96
N ILE A 313 6.51 -2.19 -26.99
CA ILE A 313 5.87 -0.90 -27.30
C ILE A 313 6.83 -0.04 -28.10
N TYR A 314 8.08 0.09 -27.66
CA TYR A 314 9.07 0.91 -28.37
C TYR A 314 9.26 0.43 -29.81
N LYS A 315 9.33 -0.89 -30.02
CA LYS A 315 9.34 -1.49 -31.35
C LYS A 315 8.12 -1.06 -32.17
N SER A 316 6.92 -1.20 -31.61
CA SER A 316 5.67 -0.77 -32.24
C SER A 316 5.76 0.68 -32.69
N LYS A 317 6.07 1.60 -31.78
CA LYS A 317 6.23 3.03 -32.09
C LYS A 317 7.31 3.32 -33.14
N SER A 318 8.39 2.54 -33.19
CA SER A 318 9.48 2.71 -34.16
C SER A 318 9.14 2.25 -35.58
N VAL A 319 8.25 1.26 -35.70
CA VAL A 319 7.76 0.75 -36.99
C VAL A 319 6.61 1.61 -37.46
N ARG A 320 5.55 1.68 -36.66
CA ARG A 320 4.36 2.52 -36.87
C ARG A 320 3.50 2.53 -35.62
N ARG A 321 2.94 3.69 -35.26
CA ARG A 321 1.91 3.77 -34.21
C ARG A 321 0.63 3.03 -34.61
N GLY A 322 -0.18 2.63 -33.62
CA GLY A 322 -1.42 1.88 -33.89
C GLY A 322 -1.21 0.40 -34.24
N ILE A 323 -0.11 -0.22 -33.81
CA ILE A 323 0.18 -1.64 -34.03
C ILE A 323 0.59 -2.30 -32.72
N TYR A 324 0.70 -3.64 -32.74
CA TYR A 324 1.22 -4.42 -31.64
C TYR A 324 2.48 -5.21 -32.03
N HIS A 325 3.33 -5.49 -31.05
CA HIS A 325 4.44 -6.44 -31.20
C HIS A 325 4.60 -7.34 -29.98
N PHE A 326 5.08 -8.55 -30.22
CA PHE A 326 5.60 -9.42 -29.16
C PHE A 326 7.08 -9.15 -28.92
N PHE A 327 7.46 -9.21 -27.65
CA PHE A 327 8.85 -9.33 -27.26
C PHE A 327 9.44 -10.66 -27.77
N HIS A 328 10.68 -10.57 -28.24
CA HIS A 328 11.56 -11.70 -28.53
C HIS A 328 12.99 -11.28 -28.17
N GLU A 329 13.88 -12.24 -27.90
CA GLU A 329 15.19 -11.97 -27.32
C GLU A 329 16.08 -11.04 -28.17
N ASP A 330 15.96 -11.12 -29.50
CA ASP A 330 16.73 -10.28 -30.42
C ASP A 330 16.26 -8.82 -30.44
N LEU A 331 15.13 -8.50 -29.81
CA LEU A 331 14.55 -7.17 -29.85
C LEU A 331 15.46 -6.11 -29.22
N ASP A 332 16.14 -6.42 -28.11
CA ASP A 332 17.08 -5.47 -27.49
C ASP A 332 18.22 -5.08 -28.44
N GLN A 333 18.77 -6.09 -29.13
CA GLN A 333 19.86 -5.88 -30.08
C GLN A 333 19.37 -5.07 -31.28
N GLU A 334 18.19 -5.37 -31.80
CA GLU A 334 17.59 -4.63 -32.91
C GLU A 334 17.34 -3.16 -32.54
N LEU A 335 16.80 -2.89 -31.34
CA LEU A 335 16.55 -1.52 -30.88
C LEU A 335 17.85 -0.74 -30.66
N ARG A 336 18.88 -1.37 -30.10
CA ARG A 336 20.22 -0.76 -29.96
C ARG A 336 20.85 -0.49 -31.33
N ALA A 337 20.79 -1.46 -32.24
CA ALA A 337 21.31 -1.31 -33.59
C ALA A 337 20.60 -0.18 -34.34
N ARG A 338 19.28 -0.05 -34.17
CA ARG A 338 18.49 1.05 -34.75
C ARG A 338 18.91 2.41 -34.18
N LYS A 339 19.01 2.55 -32.86
CA LYS A 339 19.47 3.80 -32.23
C LYS A 339 20.87 4.20 -32.68
N GLN A 340 21.76 3.22 -32.83
CA GLN A 340 23.09 3.47 -33.37
C GLN A 340 22.99 3.99 -34.82
N LEU A 341 22.21 3.34 -35.68
CA LEU A 341 21.97 3.81 -37.05
C LEU A 341 21.35 5.23 -37.09
N GLU A 342 20.43 5.57 -36.18
CA GLU A 342 19.86 6.93 -36.06
C GLU A 342 20.96 7.96 -35.78
N SER A 343 21.86 7.67 -34.83
CA SER A 343 23.01 8.52 -34.53
C SER A 343 23.96 8.65 -35.73
N ASP A 344 24.26 7.53 -36.38
CA ASP A 344 25.19 7.47 -37.51
C ASP A 344 24.63 8.22 -38.74
N LEU A 345 23.31 8.17 -38.99
CA LEU A 345 22.65 8.91 -40.07
C LEU A 345 22.82 10.43 -39.95
N ILE A 346 22.81 10.98 -38.73
CA ILE A 346 23.03 12.42 -38.49
C ILE A 346 24.41 12.84 -38.97
N VAL A 347 25.42 11.97 -38.79
CA VAL A 347 26.80 12.20 -39.23
C VAL A 347 26.95 11.94 -40.73
N ALA A 348 26.26 10.92 -41.26
CA ALA A 348 26.40 10.46 -42.64
C ALA A 348 26.18 11.55 -43.71
N LEU A 349 25.20 12.43 -43.51
CA LEU A 349 24.96 13.52 -44.47
C LEU A 349 26.06 14.58 -44.43
N ARG A 350 26.66 14.84 -43.25
CA ARG A 350 27.73 15.83 -43.07
C ARG A 350 29.06 15.33 -43.63
N GLU A 351 29.33 14.04 -43.45
CA GLU A 351 30.56 13.38 -43.90
C GLU A 351 30.43 12.81 -45.33
N GLU A 352 29.42 13.25 -46.09
CA GLU A 352 29.18 12.88 -47.50
C GLU A 352 29.17 11.37 -47.77
N GLN A 353 28.60 10.58 -46.84
CA GLN A 353 28.63 9.12 -46.90
C GLN A 353 27.55 8.50 -47.79
N PHE A 354 26.64 9.31 -48.36
CA PHE A 354 25.59 8.84 -49.26
C PHE A 354 26.06 8.80 -50.71
N VAL A 355 25.59 7.81 -51.47
CA VAL A 355 25.86 7.68 -52.89
C VAL A 355 24.59 7.23 -53.63
N LEU A 356 24.49 7.58 -54.92
CA LEU A 356 23.45 7.06 -55.81
C LEU A 356 24.04 5.96 -56.70
N HIS A 357 23.46 4.77 -56.62
CA HIS A 357 23.65 3.71 -57.61
C HIS A 357 22.55 3.81 -58.66
N TYR A 358 22.81 3.34 -59.88
CA TYR A 358 21.87 3.46 -60.99
C TYR A 358 21.50 2.08 -61.53
N GLN A 359 20.22 1.73 -61.49
CA GLN A 359 19.70 0.48 -62.05
C GLN A 359 19.11 0.74 -63.44
N PRO A 360 19.62 0.08 -64.51
CA PRO A 360 19.11 0.27 -65.86
C PRO A 360 17.64 -0.14 -66.04
N GLN A 361 16.90 0.65 -66.81
CA GLN A 361 15.56 0.36 -67.29
C GLN A 361 15.62 0.12 -68.80
N ILE A 362 15.25 -1.08 -69.24
CA ILE A 362 15.44 -1.56 -70.62
C ILE A 362 14.08 -1.82 -71.25
N ASP A 363 13.91 -1.43 -72.51
CA ASP A 363 12.75 -1.82 -73.32
C ASP A 363 12.81 -3.33 -73.63
N PRO A 364 11.84 -4.13 -73.17
CA PRO A 364 11.85 -5.56 -73.38
C PRO A 364 11.68 -5.96 -74.86
N SER A 365 11.15 -5.09 -75.71
CA SER A 365 10.89 -5.38 -77.12
C SER A 365 12.12 -5.22 -78.01
N CYS A 366 13.01 -4.28 -77.69
CA CYS A 366 14.16 -3.93 -78.53
C CYS A 366 15.51 -3.96 -77.78
N GLY A 367 15.52 -4.16 -76.46
CA GLY A 367 16.73 -4.21 -75.64
C GLY A 367 17.41 -2.85 -75.44
N GLN A 368 16.78 -1.75 -75.87
CA GLN A 368 17.32 -0.40 -75.70
C GLN A 368 17.17 0.08 -74.25
N MET A 369 18.22 0.72 -73.73
CA MET A 369 18.15 1.38 -72.43
C MET A 369 17.31 2.66 -72.53
N LEU A 370 16.21 2.72 -71.80
CA LEU A 370 15.28 3.85 -71.76
C LEU A 370 15.68 4.88 -70.68
N GLY A 371 16.33 4.41 -69.62
CA GLY A 371 16.68 5.23 -68.47
C GLY A 371 17.33 4.43 -67.37
N VAL A 372 17.48 5.06 -66.22
CA VAL A 372 18.01 4.46 -65.00
C VAL A 372 17.20 4.90 -63.78
N GLU A 373 17.08 4.02 -62.80
CA GLU A 373 16.55 4.35 -61.49
C GLU A 373 17.70 4.68 -60.53
N ALA A 374 17.66 5.86 -59.91
CA ALA A 374 18.60 6.30 -58.91
C ALA A 374 18.23 5.71 -57.54
N LEU A 375 19.09 4.82 -57.05
CA LEU A 375 18.92 4.09 -55.82
C LEU A 375 19.91 4.60 -54.78
N LEU A 376 19.38 5.18 -53.70
CA LEU A 376 20.18 5.67 -52.59
C LEU A 376 20.91 4.50 -51.90
N ARG A 377 22.18 4.72 -51.59
CA ARG A 377 23.01 3.83 -50.78
C ARG A 377 23.80 4.66 -49.76
N TRP A 378 24.19 4.02 -48.67
CA TRP A 378 25.00 4.63 -47.64
C TRP A 378 26.30 3.84 -47.45
N HIS A 379 27.43 4.49 -47.69
CA HIS A 379 28.75 3.95 -47.36
C HIS A 379 29.07 4.23 -45.90
N HIS A 380 28.69 3.31 -45.03
CA HIS A 380 29.01 3.39 -43.62
C HIS A 380 30.48 2.99 -43.37
N PRO A 381 31.26 3.76 -42.57
CA PRO A 381 32.68 3.46 -42.31
C PRO A 381 32.95 2.05 -41.79
N GLU A 382 32.15 1.59 -40.81
CA GLU A 382 32.30 0.26 -40.22
C GLU A 382 31.46 -0.84 -40.89
N ARG A 383 30.23 -0.52 -41.32
CA ARG A 383 29.26 -1.52 -41.83
C ARG A 383 29.29 -1.71 -43.36
N GLY A 384 30.10 -0.92 -44.06
CA GLY A 384 30.19 -0.96 -45.53
C GLY A 384 28.95 -0.39 -46.21
N LEU A 385 28.59 -0.93 -47.37
CA LEU A 385 27.49 -0.42 -48.19
C LEU A 385 26.12 -0.88 -47.66
N ILE A 386 25.36 0.04 -47.09
CA ILE A 386 24.02 -0.20 -46.57
C ILE A 386 22.97 0.19 -47.63
N PRO A 387 22.03 -0.71 -47.98
CA PRO A 387 20.94 -0.43 -48.92
C PRO A 387 19.83 0.43 -48.29
N SER A 388 19.08 1.15 -49.14
CA SER A 388 18.07 2.12 -48.74
C SER A 388 16.95 1.55 -47.86
N ASN A 389 16.54 0.30 -48.08
CA ASN A 389 15.50 -0.36 -47.30
C ASN A 389 15.82 -0.50 -45.80
N VAL A 390 17.10 -0.44 -45.41
CA VAL A 390 17.53 -0.57 -44.01
C VAL A 390 17.38 0.77 -43.25
N PHE A 391 17.59 1.91 -43.91
CA PHE A 391 17.73 3.19 -43.22
C PHE A 391 16.74 4.28 -43.67
N VAL A 392 16.09 4.15 -44.83
CA VAL A 392 15.17 5.20 -45.31
C VAL A 392 13.97 5.36 -44.37
N SER A 393 13.38 4.26 -43.87
CA SER A 393 12.28 4.31 -42.90
C SER A 393 12.68 4.95 -41.57
N ILE A 394 13.96 4.85 -41.21
CA ILE A 394 14.52 5.55 -40.04
C ILE A 394 14.65 7.04 -40.36
N ALA A 395 15.29 7.38 -41.48
CA ALA A 395 15.51 8.75 -41.92
C ALA A 395 14.21 9.54 -42.09
N GLU A 396 13.12 8.92 -42.55
CA GLU A 396 11.79 9.53 -42.69
C GLU A 396 11.23 10.08 -41.37
N THR A 397 11.58 9.47 -40.24
CA THR A 397 11.16 9.95 -38.91
C THR A 397 12.04 11.09 -38.39
N MET A 398 13.12 11.42 -39.10
CA MET A 398 14.12 12.39 -38.68
C MET A 398 14.01 13.68 -39.51
N PRO A 399 14.39 14.84 -38.94
CA PRO A 399 14.51 16.09 -39.70
C PRO A 399 15.50 16.03 -40.88
N LEU A 400 16.34 14.99 -40.94
CA LEU A 400 17.33 14.74 -41.97
C LEU A 400 16.74 14.40 -43.35
N MET A 401 15.50 13.90 -43.43
CA MET A 401 14.94 13.45 -44.72
C MET A 401 14.84 14.58 -45.75
N SER A 402 14.47 15.79 -45.30
CA SER A 402 14.35 16.96 -46.18
C SER A 402 15.69 17.37 -46.82
N PRO A 403 16.79 17.60 -46.07
CA PRO A 403 18.09 17.88 -46.67
C PRO A 403 18.67 16.70 -47.47
N LEU A 404 18.43 15.45 -47.06
CA LEU A 404 18.83 14.27 -47.83
C LEU A 404 18.13 14.22 -49.19
N THR A 405 16.83 14.48 -49.23
CA THR A 405 16.05 14.50 -50.49
C THR A 405 16.55 15.61 -51.44
N ARG A 406 16.87 16.80 -50.91
CA ARG A 406 17.53 17.88 -51.67
C ARG A 406 18.83 17.41 -52.31
N TRP A 407 19.67 16.71 -51.54
CA TRP A 407 20.93 16.17 -52.03
C TRP A 407 20.72 15.10 -53.12
N ILE A 408 19.72 14.21 -52.95
CA ILE A 408 19.36 13.19 -53.94
C ILE A 408 18.99 13.84 -55.28
N PHE A 409 18.09 14.83 -55.26
CA PHE A 409 17.68 15.50 -56.50
C PHE A 409 18.85 16.19 -57.20
N ARG A 410 19.67 16.96 -56.48
CA ARG A 410 20.85 17.62 -57.05
C ARG A 410 21.81 16.61 -57.69
N THR A 411 22.07 15.50 -57.01
CA THR A 411 22.99 14.46 -57.49
C THR A 411 22.43 13.73 -58.71
N ALA A 412 21.13 13.42 -58.71
CA ALA A 412 20.44 12.79 -59.83
C ALA A 412 20.41 13.72 -61.06
N CYS A 413 20.06 15.00 -60.88
CA CYS A 413 20.07 15.98 -61.98
C CYS A 413 21.47 16.19 -62.56
N ALA A 414 22.51 16.21 -61.71
CA ALA A 414 23.90 16.27 -62.17
C ALA A 414 24.32 15.01 -62.96
N ALA A 415 23.81 13.83 -62.60
CA ALA A 415 23.97 12.63 -63.42
C ALA A 415 23.21 12.72 -64.75
N GLY A 416 21.99 13.28 -64.75
CA GLY A 416 21.20 13.50 -65.97
C GLY A 416 21.91 14.40 -66.98
N LYS A 417 22.60 15.46 -66.50
CA LYS A 417 23.45 16.30 -67.36
C LYS A 417 24.59 15.51 -68.05
N ARG A 418 25.06 14.41 -67.46
CA ARG A 418 26.09 13.53 -68.06
C ARG A 418 25.50 12.47 -69.01
N TRP A 419 24.22 12.14 -68.88
CA TRP A 419 23.51 11.16 -69.69
C TRP A 419 22.25 11.78 -70.33
N PRO A 420 22.39 12.72 -71.28
CA PRO A 420 21.26 13.50 -71.80
C PRO A 420 20.22 12.66 -72.54
N GLU A 421 20.62 11.50 -73.07
CA GLU A 421 19.77 10.56 -73.80
C GLU A 421 18.93 9.66 -72.87
N LEU A 422 19.19 9.67 -71.56
CA LEU A 422 18.57 8.77 -70.58
C LEU A 422 17.68 9.52 -69.58
N LYS A 423 16.53 8.93 -69.24
CA LYS A 423 15.70 9.39 -68.13
C LYS A 423 16.26 8.88 -66.81
N ILE A 424 16.22 9.70 -65.76
CA ILE A 424 16.58 9.29 -64.40
C ILE A 424 15.33 9.30 -63.53
N ALA A 425 14.93 8.13 -63.03
CA ALA A 425 13.87 7.99 -62.05
C ALA A 425 14.44 8.15 -60.63
N VAL A 426 13.73 8.90 -59.77
CA VAL A 426 14.14 9.15 -58.37
C VAL A 426 12.97 8.79 -57.46
N ASN A 427 13.25 8.01 -56.42
CA ASN A 427 12.26 7.65 -55.40
C ASN A 427 12.09 8.78 -54.38
N VAL A 428 10.84 9.10 -54.06
CA VAL A 428 10.48 10.18 -53.13
C VAL A 428 9.55 9.62 -52.04
N PRO A 429 9.86 9.83 -50.74
CA PRO A 429 8.99 9.41 -49.65
C PRO A 429 7.61 10.07 -49.69
N PRO A 430 6.53 9.38 -49.27
CA PRO A 430 5.19 9.96 -49.21
C PRO A 430 5.10 11.27 -48.41
N THR A 431 5.83 11.35 -47.29
CA THR A 431 5.87 12.53 -46.41
C THR A 431 6.41 13.79 -47.07
N MET A 432 7.15 13.66 -48.19
CA MET A 432 7.62 14.81 -48.96
C MET A 432 6.56 15.40 -49.89
N PHE A 433 5.52 14.63 -50.25
CA PHE A 433 4.40 15.13 -51.06
C PHE A 433 3.41 15.97 -50.24
N GLU A 434 3.40 15.81 -48.92
CA GLU A 434 2.60 16.62 -48.00
C GLU A 434 3.23 18.01 -47.74
N ARG A 435 4.45 18.25 -48.22
CA ARG A 435 5.17 19.51 -48.02
C ARG A 435 5.02 20.43 -49.23
N ASP A 436 4.78 21.71 -48.95
CA ASP A 436 4.62 22.74 -49.99
C ASP A 436 5.94 23.09 -50.72
N ASP A 437 7.11 22.66 -50.22
CA ASP A 437 8.44 23.02 -50.77
C ASP A 437 8.98 22.06 -51.85
N MET A 438 8.23 21.02 -52.24
CA MET A 438 8.72 19.98 -53.16
C MET A 438 8.97 20.51 -54.58
N VAL A 439 8.07 21.33 -55.11
CA VAL A 439 8.22 21.92 -56.46
C VAL A 439 9.43 22.86 -56.51
N GLU A 440 9.62 23.68 -55.48
CA GLU A 440 10.79 24.56 -55.36
C GLU A 440 12.09 23.76 -55.28
N MET A 441 12.08 22.64 -54.54
CA MET A 441 13.21 21.74 -54.42
C MET A 441 13.65 21.16 -55.77
N VAL A 442 12.70 20.71 -56.58
CA VAL A 442 12.98 20.15 -57.92
C VAL A 442 13.48 21.24 -58.87
N ASN A 443 12.83 22.40 -58.90
CA ASN A 443 13.28 23.53 -59.73
C ASN A 443 14.70 23.96 -59.38
N SER A 444 15.03 24.02 -58.10
CA SER A 444 16.38 24.38 -57.61
C SER A 444 17.44 23.35 -57.96
N ALA A 445 17.07 22.09 -58.19
CA ALA A 445 17.99 21.03 -58.59
C ALA A 445 18.20 20.97 -60.12
N LEU A 446 17.21 21.43 -60.90
CA LEU A 446 17.25 21.49 -62.37
C LEU A 446 18.00 22.71 -62.89
N ALA A 447 17.97 23.83 -62.16
CA ALA A 447 18.82 25.00 -62.41
C ALA A 447 20.31 24.59 -62.41
#